data_AF-A0A9X9WYC9-F1
#
_entry.id   AF-A0A9X9WYC9-F1
#
_cell.length_a   1.000
_cell.length_b   1.000
_cell.length_c   1.000
_cell.angle_alpha   90.00
_cell.angle_beta   90.00
_cell.angle_gamma   90.00
#
_symmetry.space_group_name_H-M   'P 1'
#
loop_
_entity.id
_entity.type
_entity.pdbx_description
1 polymer ?
#
loop_
_entity_poly.entity_id
_entity_poly.type
_entity_poly.pdbx_seq_one_letter_code
_entity_poly.pdbx_strand_id
1 'polypeptide(L)' 'MGRDFSHIARRCERAVVTAYRELREQGSGDFGAFGACTALYRIHHPEASVKEARRLVAEWIDHHIVRADEGPAPGCDCG' A
#
# COMPACT_ATOMS: atom_id res chain seq x y z
N MET A 1 -17.82 3.05 -17.52
CA MET A 1 -16.39 2.70 -17.64
C MET A 1 -15.74 3.03 -16.30
N GLY A 2 -15.38 2.03 -15.50
CA GLY A 2 -14.90 2.24 -14.12
C GLY A 2 -14.50 0.96 -13.38
N ARG A 3 -14.52 -0.21 -14.04
CA ARG A 3 -14.23 -1.50 -13.40
C ARG A 3 -12.74 -1.83 -13.43
N ASP A 4 -12.02 -1.45 -14.48
CA ASP A 4 -10.59 -1.76 -14.64
C ASP A 4 -9.69 -1.00 -13.66
N PHE A 5 -9.99 0.27 -13.37
CA PHE A 5 -9.22 1.10 -12.44
C PHE A 5 -9.28 0.56 -11.00
N SER A 6 -10.46 0.10 -10.56
CA SER A 6 -10.60 -0.54 -9.26
C SER A 6 -9.80 -1.84 -9.14
N HIS A 7 -9.56 -2.55 -10.25
CA HIS A 7 -8.73 -3.75 -10.24
C HIS A 7 -7.23 -3.44 -10.13
N ILE A 8 -6.76 -2.36 -10.77
CA ILE A 8 -5.36 -1.91 -10.68
C ILE A 8 -5.08 -1.37 -9.28
N ALA A 9 -5.98 -0.55 -8.72
CA ALA A 9 -5.86 -0.04 -7.36
C ALA A 9 -5.75 -1.14 -6.30
N ARG A 10 -6.57 -2.19 -6.46
CA ARG A 10 -6.53 -3.39 -5.60
C ARG A 10 -5.24 -4.19 -5.74
N ARG A 11 -4.53 -4.12 -6.87
CA ARG A 11 -3.23 -4.80 -7.02
C ARG A 11 -2.13 -4.07 -6.26
N CYS A 12 -2.11 -2.75 -6.29
CA CYS A 12 -1.13 -1.93 -5.57
C CYS A 12 -1.30 -2.05 -4.05
N GLU A 13 -2.56 -1.95 -3.58
CA GLU A 13 -2.93 -2.20 -2.19
C GLU A 13 -2.46 -3.57 -1.72
N ARG A 14 -2.84 -4.65 -2.43
CA ARG A 14 -2.44 -6.01 -2.07
C ARG A 14 -0.92 -6.21 -2.09
N ALA A 15 -0.23 -5.68 -3.10
CA ALA A 15 1.22 -5.81 -3.19
C ALA A 15 1.92 -5.15 -2.00
N VAL A 16 1.48 -3.95 -1.60
CA VAL A 16 2.03 -3.25 -0.44
C VAL A 16 1.72 -3.99 0.86
N VAL A 17 0.48 -4.44 1.06
CA VAL A 17 0.08 -5.16 2.28
C VAL A 17 0.87 -6.47 2.43
N THR A 18 1.05 -7.22 1.33
CA THR A 18 1.87 -8.43 1.32
C THR A 18 3.33 -8.11 1.64
N ALA A 19 3.94 -7.14 0.96
CA ALA A 19 5.33 -6.76 1.20
C ALA A 19 5.56 -6.28 2.65
N TYR A 20 4.61 -5.54 3.22
CA TYR A 20 4.70 -5.09 4.60
C TYR A 20 4.70 -6.26 5.60
N ARG A 21 3.85 -7.27 5.39
CA ARG A 21 3.82 -8.49 6.22
C ARG A 21 5.14 -9.25 6.12
N GLU A 22 5.62 -9.51 4.91
CA GLU A 22 6.88 -10.22 4.67
C GLU A 22 8.08 -9.51 5.31
N LEU A 23 8.14 -8.18 5.21
CA LEU A 23 9.21 -7.40 5.83
C LEU A 23 9.19 -7.51 7.36
N ARG A 24 8.01 -7.51 7.98
CA ARG A 24 7.88 -7.70 9.43
C ARG A 24 8.24 -9.11 9.86
N GLU A 25 7.85 -10.12 9.09
CA GLU A 25 8.21 -11.52 9.33
C GLU A 25 9.73 -11.74 9.24
N GLN A 26 10.41 -10.99 8.37
CA GLN A 26 11.88 -10.98 8.26
C GLN A 26 12.58 -10.17 9.36
N GLY A 27 11.84 -9.60 10.32
CA GLY A 27 12.39 -8.83 11.44
C GLY A 27 12.63 -7.35 11.14
N SER A 28 12.11 -6.82 10.03
CA SER A 28 12.14 -5.38 9.76
C SER A 28 11.16 -4.66 10.70
N GLY A 29 11.64 -3.63 11.41
CA GLY A 29 10.79 -2.83 12.29
C GLY A 29 9.73 -2.04 11.50
N ASP A 30 8.62 -1.71 12.15
CA ASP A 30 7.43 -1.12 11.49
C ASP A 30 7.75 0.14 10.66
N PHE A 31 8.64 1.02 11.16
CA PHE A 31 9.08 2.22 10.43
C PHE A 31 9.92 1.89 9.19
N GLY A 32 10.78 0.86 9.27
CA GLY A 32 11.59 0.40 8.14
C GLY A 32 10.73 -0.24 7.06
N ALA A 33 9.82 -1.12 7.46
CA ALA A 33 8.86 -1.76 6.57
C ALA A 33 7.94 -0.74 5.89
N PHE A 34 7.46 0.27 6.63
CA PHE A 34 6.66 1.37 6.11
C PHE A 34 7.41 2.19 5.06
N GLY A 35 8.67 2.55 5.35
CA GLY A 35 9.53 3.27 4.43
C GLY A 35 9.78 2.49 3.12
N ALA A 36 10.08 1.20 3.23
CA ALA A 36 10.28 0.31 2.09
C ALA A 36 9.01 0.19 1.23
N CYS A 37 7.84 0.02 1.84
CA CYS A 37 6.56 -0.03 1.14
C CYS A 37 6.23 1.30 0.44
N THR A 38 6.54 2.43 1.07
CA THR A 38 6.39 3.76 0.45
C THR A 38 7.31 3.90 -0.77
N ALA A 39 8.54 3.41 -0.69
CA ALA A 39 9.48 3.43 -1.81
C ALA A 39 9.01 2.51 -2.95
N LEU A 40 8.59 1.28 -2.62
CA LEU A 40 8.03 0.32 -3.57
C LEU A 40 6.85 0.92 -4.33
N TYR A 41 5.88 1.52 -3.62
CA TYR A 41 4.73 2.17 -4.25
C TYR A 41 5.16 3.23 -5.27
N ARG A 42 6.14 4.07 -4.92
CA ARG A 42 6.64 5.14 -5.80
C ARG A 42 7.47 4.66 -6.99
N ILE A 43 8.07 3.46 -6.93
CA ILE A 43 8.73 2.87 -8.10
C ILE A 43 7.69 2.52 -9.16
N HIS A 44 6.50 2.08 -8.74
CA HIS A 44 5.37 1.78 -9.63
C HIS A 44 4.55 3.02 -10.01
N HIS A 45 4.49 4.00 -9.11
CA HIS A 45 3.77 5.27 -9.28
C HIS A 45 4.73 6.47 -9.12
N PRO A 46 5.62 6.71 -10.10
CA PRO A 46 6.54 7.86 -10.04
C PRO A 46 5.80 9.20 -10.04
N GLU A 47 4.56 9.24 -10.56
CA GLU A 47 3.66 10.38 -10.56
C GLU A 47 3.16 10.76 -9.15
N ALA A 48 3.10 9.79 -8.23
CA ALA A 48 2.59 10.03 -6.89
C ALA A 48 3.57 10.84 -6.05
N SER A 49 3.07 11.89 -5.40
CA SER A 49 3.87 12.66 -4.47
C SER A 49 4.28 11.80 -3.26
N VAL A 50 5.41 12.13 -2.61
CA VAL A 50 5.86 11.42 -1.40
C VAL A 50 4.81 11.47 -0.29
N LYS A 51 4.09 12.59 -0.17
CA LYS A 51 3.04 12.78 0.83
C LYS A 51 1.85 11.85 0.57
N GLU A 52 1.44 11.74 -0.68
CA GLU A 52 0.33 10.88 -1.11
C GLU A 52 0.68 9.39 -0.96
N ALA A 53 1.88 8.99 -1.40
CA ALA A 53 2.38 7.63 -1.20
C ALA A 53 2.37 7.23 0.28
N ARG A 54 2.91 8.08 1.16
CA ARG A 54 2.90 7.81 2.61
C ARG A 54 1.50 7.71 3.18
N ARG A 55 0.59 8.59 2.74
CA ARG A 55 -0.81 8.58 3.18
C ARG A 55 -1.48 7.26 2.80
N LEU A 56 -1.46 6.90 1.51
CA LEU A 56 -2.10 5.68 1.02
C LEU A 56 -1.54 4.42 1.69
N VAL A 57 -0.20 4.30 1.75
CA VAL A 57 0.46 3.16 2.40
C VAL A 57 0.09 3.06 3.88
N ALA A 58 0.00 4.20 4.59
CA ALA A 58 -0.41 4.21 5.99
C ALA A 58 -1.87 3.79 6.15
N GLU A 59 -2.78 4.25 5.29
CA GLU A 59 -4.19 3.86 5.31
C GLU A 59 -4.36 2.36 5.04
N TRP A 60 -3.58 1.78 4.13
CA TRP A 60 -3.60 0.33 3.85
C TRP A 60 -3.07 -0.50 5.02
N ILE A 61 -1.99 -0.07 5.65
CA ILE A 61 -1.43 -0.75 6.82
C ILE A 61 -2.40 -0.66 7.99
N ASP A 62 -2.97 0.51 8.26
CA ASP A 62 -3.97 0.67 9.33
C ASP A 62 -5.17 -0.27 9.10
N HIS A 63 -5.71 -0.29 7.87
CA HIS A 63 -6.86 -1.13 7.54
C HIS A 63 -6.57 -2.64 7.63
N HIS A 64 -5.52 -3.12 6.94
CA HIS A 64 -5.28 -4.57 6.78
C HIS A 64 -4.40 -5.20 7.85
N ILE A 65 -3.60 -4.40 8.57
CA ILE A 65 -2.62 -4.91 9.54
C ILE A 65 -3.02 -4.54 10.96
N VAL A 66 -3.43 -3.28 11.20
CA VAL A 66 -3.82 -2.83 12.54
C VAL A 66 -5.25 -3.24 12.87
N ARG A 67 -6.20 -2.93 11.98
CA ARG A 67 -7.62 -3.29 12.14
C ARG A 67 -7.93 -4.73 11.68
N ALA A 68 -7.03 -5.32 10.89
CA ALA A 68 -7.20 -6.65 10.29
C ALA A 68 -8.52 -6.82 9.53
N ASP A 69 -8.99 -5.74 8.90
CA ASP A 69 -10.19 -5.76 8.08
C ASP A 69 -9.86 -6.33 6.69
N GLU A 70 -10.71 -7.23 6.19
CA GLU A 70 -10.55 -7.91 4.89
C GLU A 70 -11.25 -7.15 3.75
N GLY A 71 -12.01 -6.10 4.08
CA GLY A 71 -12.68 -5.21 3.13
C GLY A 71 -11.72 -4.33 2.33
N PRO A 72 -12.21 -3.62 1.31
CA PRO A 72 -11.39 -2.70 0.53
C PRO A 72 -10.97 -1.49 1.37
N ALA A 73 -9.69 -1.15 1.33
CA ALA A 73 -9.16 0.12 1.84
C ALA A 73 -9.27 1.23 0.77
N PRO A 74 -8.93 2.50 1.07
CA PRO A 74 -8.92 3.59 0.08
C PRO A 74 -8.05 3.22 -1.13
N GLY A 75 -8.60 3.21 -2.34
CA GLY A 75 -7.84 2.84 -3.55
C GLY A 75 -6.80 3.91 -3.95
N CYS A 76 -5.80 3.52 -4.75
CA CYS A 76 -5.02 4.51 -5.51
C CYS A 76 -5.83 5.06 -6.69
N ASP A 77 -5.60 6.33 -7.04
CA ASP A 77 -6.10 6.98 -8.26
C ASP A 77 -5.28 6.59 -9.51
N CYS A 78 -4.84 5.34 -9.55
CA CYS A 78 -4.03 4.78 -10.62
C CYS A 78 -4.91 4.54 -11.88
N GLY A 79 -4.55 5.24 -12.96
CA GLY A 79 -5.19 5.22 -14.29
C GLY A 79 -4.68 4.12 -15.21
#